data_AF-A0A4C1W1U2-F1
#
_entry.id   AF-A0A4C1W1U2-F1
#
_cell.length_a   1.000
_cell.length_b   1.000
_cell.length_c   1.000
_cell.angle_alpha   90.00
_cell.angle_beta   90.00
_cell.angle_gamma   90.00
#
_symmetry.space_group_name_H-M   'P 1'
#
loop_
_entity.id
_entity.type
_entity.pdbx_description
1 polymer ?
#
loop_
_entity_poly.entity_id
_entity_poly.type
_entity_poly.pdbx_seq_one_letter_code
_entity_poly.pdbx_strand_id
1 'polypeptide(L)'
;MLSSVVFVLMLVFIFMIETDKRMTYQQIWTNLSVGRSQVHKILHEHLAVRKLCTRRIPNKLIKTQKVRHINWCLEMIQRFASGDSNAVTTYVQALLKDASPVHRALVQRRLGHPSRSLHL
;
A
#
# COMPACT_ATOMS: atom_id res chain seq x y z
N MET A 1 3.70 0.95 39.68
CA MET A 1 4.91 0.26 39.16
C MET A 1 4.51 -0.54 37.94
N LEU A 2 4.88 -0.09 36.75
CA LEU A 2 4.73 -0.92 35.54
C LEU A 2 5.62 -2.15 35.76
N SER A 3 5.01 -3.31 35.97
CA SER A 3 5.72 -4.57 36.23
C SER A 3 6.79 -4.77 35.15
N SER A 4 7.99 -5.21 35.50
CA SER A 4 9.12 -5.38 34.56
C SER A 4 8.74 -6.16 33.28
N VAL A 5 7.75 -7.04 33.39
CA VAL A 5 7.12 -7.77 32.28
C VAL A 5 6.49 -6.85 31.23
N VAL A 6 5.78 -5.79 31.62
CA VAL A 6 5.15 -4.81 30.71
C VAL A 6 6.21 -4.00 29.97
N PHE A 7 7.32 -3.68 30.63
CA PHE A 7 8.43 -2.97 30.02
C PHE A 7 9.14 -3.82 28.95
N VAL A 8 9.37 -5.10 29.23
CA VAL A 8 9.95 -6.04 28.25
C VAL A 8 9.01 -6.23 27.05
N LEU A 9 7.70 -6.41 27.28
CA LEU A 9 6.69 -6.50 26.22
C LEU A 9 6.67 -5.25 25.32
N MET A 10 6.82 -4.05 25.91
CA MET A 10 6.93 -2.81 25.15
C MET A 10 8.17 -2.75 24.27
N LEU A 11 9.34 -3.13 24.78
CA LEU A 11 10.58 -3.14 24.01
C LEU A 11 10.47 -4.09 22.80
N VAL A 12 9.93 -5.29 23.02
CA VAL A 12 9.70 -6.27 21.96
C VAL A 12 8.69 -5.75 20.94
N PHE A 13 7.64 -5.05 21.38
CA PHE A 13 6.63 -4.49 20.49
C PHE A 13 7.18 -3.36 19.60
N ILE A 14 8.02 -2.48 20.14
CA ILE A 14 8.69 -1.42 19.37
C ILE A 14 9.59 -2.04 18.30
N PHE A 15 10.39 -3.04 18.68
CA PHE A 15 11.26 -3.77 17.75
C PHE A 15 10.48 -4.43 16.60
N MET A 16 9.32 -5.01 16.90
CA MET A 16 8.44 -5.62 15.89
C MET A 16 7.88 -4.59 14.90
N ILE A 17 7.49 -3.39 15.35
CA ILE A 17 7.01 -2.31 14.49
C ILE A 17 8.14 -1.71 13.64
N GLU A 18 9.33 -1.58 14.23
CA GLU A 18 10.51 -1.06 13.53
C GLU A 18 10.96 -2.01 12.40
N THR A 19 10.94 -3.31 12.69
CA THR A 19 11.32 -4.37 11.73
C THR A 19 10.26 -4.55 10.64
N ASP A 20 8.98 -4.56 10.99
CA ASP A 20 7.88 -4.72 10.04
C ASP A 20 6.78 -3.67 10.25
N LYS A 21 6.88 -2.59 9.48
CA LYS A 21 5.87 -1.50 9.46
C LYS A 21 4.49 -1.96 8.96
N ARG A 22 4.34 -3.19 8.46
CA ARG A 22 3.08 -3.76 7.95
C ARG A 22 2.47 -4.80 8.88
N MET A 23 3.05 -5.01 10.06
CA MET A 23 2.59 -6.03 10.97
C MET A 23 1.12 -5.83 11.35
N THR A 24 0.32 -6.88 11.21
CA THR A 24 -1.12 -6.83 11.46
C THR A 24 -1.44 -7.00 12.95
N TYR A 25 -2.60 -6.47 13.38
CA TYR A 25 -3.06 -6.58 14.77
C TYR A 25 -3.16 -8.03 15.27
N GLN A 26 -3.51 -8.96 14.36
CA GLN A 26 -3.53 -10.39 14.65
C GLN A 26 -2.13 -10.94 14.90
N GLN A 27 -1.16 -10.62 14.03
CA GLN A 27 0.23 -11.04 14.19
C GLN A 27 0.84 -10.50 15.48
N ILE A 28 0.47 -9.27 15.86
CA ILE A 28 0.91 -8.65 17.11
C ILE A 28 0.43 -9.46 18.31
N TRP A 29 -0.88 -9.73 18.43
CA TRP A 29 -1.36 -10.46 19.60
C TRP A 29 -0.86 -11.92 19.63
N THR A 30 -0.62 -12.54 18.47
CA THR A 30 -0.10 -13.92 18.41
C THR A 30 1.37 -13.99 18.81
N ASN A 31 2.17 -13.02 18.35
CA ASN A 31 3.60 -13.01 18.63
C ASN A 31 3.91 -12.63 20.08
N LEU A 32 3.16 -11.70 20.67
CA LEU A 32 3.34 -11.36 22.08
C LEU A 32 2.52 -12.25 23.02
N SER A 33 1.66 -13.15 22.49
CA SER A 33 0.73 -14.00 23.26
C SER A 33 -0.10 -13.21 24.29
N VAL A 34 -0.50 -11.98 23.94
CA VAL A 34 -1.21 -11.06 24.83
C VAL A 34 -2.64 -10.86 24.35
N GLY A 35 -3.56 -10.66 25.28
CA GLY A 35 -4.95 -10.34 24.95
C GLY A 35 -5.07 -9.07 24.11
N ARG A 36 -6.09 -9.03 23.23
CA ARG A 36 -6.38 -7.87 22.36
C ARG A 36 -6.47 -6.57 23.14
N SER A 37 -7.13 -6.60 24.30
CA SER A 37 -7.29 -5.45 25.19
C SER A 37 -5.94 -4.87 25.62
N GLN A 38 -4.94 -5.72 25.86
CA GLN A 38 -3.62 -5.30 26.29
C GLN A 38 -2.79 -4.75 25.13
N VAL A 39 -2.90 -5.35 23.93
CA VAL A 39 -2.34 -4.78 22.70
C VAL A 39 -2.92 -3.39 22.43
N HIS A 40 -4.23 -3.21 22.65
CA HIS A 40 -4.89 -1.91 22.49
C HIS A 40 -4.35 -0.87 23.48
N LYS A 41 -4.19 -1.23 24.75
CA LYS A 41 -3.58 -0.36 25.77
C LYS A 41 -2.14 0.01 25.41
N ILE A 42 -1.31 -0.95 25.01
CA ILE A 42 0.08 -0.69 24.61
C ILE A 42 0.13 0.29 23.42
N LEU A 43 -0.74 0.10 22.44
CA LEU A 43 -0.74 0.93 21.24
C LEU A 43 -1.25 2.36 21.49
N HIS A 44 -2.32 2.51 22.28
CA HIS A 44 -2.96 3.81 22.53
C HIS A 44 -2.41 4.54 23.75
N GLU A 45 -2.22 3.85 24.88
CA GLU A 45 -1.79 4.46 26.14
C GLU A 45 -0.27 4.63 26.20
N HIS A 46 0.50 3.64 25.71
CA HIS A 46 1.96 3.69 25.83
C HIS A 46 2.68 4.22 24.59
N LEU A 47 2.20 3.92 23.38
CA LEU A 47 2.81 4.39 22.13
C LEU A 47 2.09 5.57 21.49
N ALA A 48 0.97 6.01 22.06
CA ALA A 48 0.17 7.13 21.58
C ALA A 48 -0.15 7.07 20.07
N VAL A 49 -0.28 5.86 19.50
CA VAL A 49 -0.59 5.68 18.08
C VAL A 49 -2.07 6.02 17.87
N ARG A 50 -2.33 7.21 17.35
CA ARG A 50 -3.70 7.75 17.21
C ARG A 50 -4.45 7.22 15.98
N LYS A 51 -3.74 6.79 14.94
CA LYS A 51 -4.33 6.29 13.69
C LYS A 51 -3.61 5.03 13.24
N LEU A 52 -4.28 3.89 13.41
CA LEU A 52 -3.95 2.66 12.71
C LEU A 52 -4.45 2.78 11.27
N CYS A 53 -3.55 3.02 10.32
CA CYS A 53 -3.90 2.93 8.91
C CYS A 53 -3.88 1.46 8.50
N THR A 54 -5.04 0.82 8.45
CA THR A 54 -5.18 -0.50 7.81
C THR A 54 -5.02 -0.30 6.31
N ARG A 55 -3.80 -0.48 5.80
CA ARG A 55 -3.59 -0.53 4.35
C ARG A 55 -4.35 -1.74 3.84
N ARG A 56 -5.48 -1.54 3.14
CA ARG A 56 -6.13 -2.62 2.37
C ARG A 56 -5.14 -3.05 1.30
N ILE A 57 -4.41 -4.12 1.56
CA ILE A 57 -3.56 -4.75 0.56
C ILE A 57 -4.54 -5.44 -0.40
N PRO A 58 -4.56 -5.09 -1.70
CA PRO A 58 -5.33 -5.83 -2.66
C PRO A 58 -4.91 -7.30 -2.61
N ASN A 59 -5.87 -8.23 -2.58
CA ASN A 59 -5.60 -9.67 -2.68
C ASN A 59 -4.56 -9.92 -3.78
N LYS A 60 -3.63 -10.84 -3.54
CA LYS A 60 -2.51 -11.16 -4.45
C LYS A 60 -3.02 -11.32 -5.90
N LEU A 61 -2.94 -10.24 -6.67
CA LEU A 61 -3.55 -10.18 -8.00
C LEU A 61 -2.82 -11.15 -8.92
N ILE A 62 -3.58 -12.03 -9.56
CA ILE A 62 -3.09 -12.91 -10.63
C ILE A 62 -2.59 -12.03 -11.78
N LYS A 63 -1.56 -12.49 -12.52
CA LYS A 63 -0.92 -11.71 -13.63
C LYS A 63 -1.95 -11.10 -14.59
N THR A 64 -2.97 -11.85 -14.96
CA THR A 64 -4.07 -11.42 -15.85
C THR A 64 -4.93 -10.31 -15.24
N GLN A 65 -5.15 -10.36 -13.92
CA GLN A 65 -5.90 -9.33 -13.20
C GLN A 65 -5.10 -8.03 -13.07
N LYS A 66 -3.78 -8.11 -12.88
CA LYS A 66 -2.89 -6.94 -12.92
C LYS A 66 -2.95 -6.23 -14.27
N VAL A 67 -2.87 -7.00 -15.36
CA VAL A 67 -2.97 -6.47 -16.74
C VAL A 67 -4.31 -5.78 -16.97
N ARG A 68 -5.43 -6.39 -16.56
CA ARG A 68 -6.77 -5.77 -16.67
C ARG A 68 -6.87 -4.46 -15.87
N HIS A 69 -6.32 -4.44 -14.66
CA HIS A 69 -6.27 -3.22 -13.83
C HIS A 69 -5.46 -2.11 -14.51
N ILE A 70 -4.27 -2.43 -15.03
CA ILE A 70 -3.41 -1.46 -15.72
C ILE A 70 -4.12 -0.90 -16.95
N ASN A 71 -4.74 -1.75 -17.78
CA ASN A 71 -5.48 -1.30 -18.96
C ASN A 71 -6.65 -0.38 -18.59
N TRP A 72 -7.44 -0.75 -17.57
CA TRP A 72 -8.54 0.08 -17.09
C TRP A 72 -8.05 1.44 -16.58
N CYS A 73 -6.97 1.48 -15.78
CA CYS A 73 -6.41 2.74 -15.30
C CYS A 73 -5.90 3.62 -16.45
N LEU A 74 -5.28 3.05 -17.49
CA LEU A 74 -4.83 3.79 -18.66
C LEU A 74 -6.01 4.38 -19.43
N GLU A 75 -7.08 3.61 -19.62
CA GLU A 75 -8.31 4.11 -20.24
C GLU A 75 -8.92 5.25 -19.43
N MET A 76 -8.93 5.15 -18.09
CA MET A 76 -9.42 6.24 -17.24
C MET A 76 -8.52 7.48 -17.31
N ILE A 77 -7.19 7.32 -17.26
CA ILE A 77 -6.26 8.45 -17.43
C ILE A 77 -6.47 9.12 -18.80
N GLN A 78 -6.65 8.34 -19.87
CA GLN A 78 -6.90 8.90 -21.20
C GLN A 78 -8.24 9.63 -21.30
N ARG A 79 -9.31 9.08 -20.68
CA ARG A 79 -10.63 9.71 -20.63
C ARG A 79 -10.67 10.98 -19.79
N PHE A 80 -9.85 11.05 -18.74
CA PHE A 80 -9.76 12.19 -17.83
C PHE A 80 -8.44 12.96 -17.98
N ALA A 81 -7.78 12.89 -19.15
CA ALA A 81 -6.48 13.54 -19.38
C ALA A 81 -6.53 15.09 -19.25
N SER A 82 -7.72 15.67 -19.14
CA SER A 82 -7.97 17.07 -18.82
C SER A 82 -8.19 17.36 -17.33
N GLY A 83 -8.02 16.37 -16.43
CA GLY A 83 -8.31 16.48 -15.00
C GLY A 83 -7.14 16.06 -14.11
N ASP A 84 -6.69 17.01 -13.28
CA ASP A 84 -5.50 17.01 -12.41
C ASP A 84 -5.50 15.97 -11.27
N SER A 85 -5.40 14.67 -11.54
CA SER A 85 -5.16 13.68 -10.48
C SER A 85 -3.80 12.99 -10.57
N ASN A 86 -2.79 13.63 -9.98
CA ASN A 86 -1.41 13.12 -9.89
C ASN A 86 -1.29 11.77 -9.14
N ALA A 87 -2.32 11.39 -8.36
CA ALA A 87 -2.37 10.13 -7.64
C ALA A 87 -2.54 8.91 -8.58
N VAL A 88 -3.30 9.07 -9.66
CA VAL A 88 -3.59 7.98 -10.61
C VAL A 88 -2.37 7.69 -11.47
N THR A 89 -1.68 8.73 -11.94
CA THR A 89 -0.41 8.61 -12.68
C THR A 89 0.69 7.94 -11.84
N THR A 90 0.83 8.32 -10.57
CA THR A 90 1.83 7.72 -9.66
C THR A 90 1.53 6.23 -9.40
N TYR A 91 0.26 5.88 -9.21
CA TYR A 91 -0.17 4.50 -9.00
C TYR A 91 0.06 3.62 -10.24
N VAL A 92 -0.26 4.12 -11.44
CA VAL A 92 -0.04 3.41 -12.70
C VAL A 92 1.45 3.21 -12.98
N GLN A 93 2.29 4.20 -12.68
CA GLN A 93 3.75 4.07 -12.81
C GLN A 93 4.32 3.00 -11.86
N ALA A 94 3.82 2.90 -10.63
CA ALA A 94 4.23 1.85 -9.68
C ALA A 94 3.86 0.45 -10.20
N LEU A 95 2.67 0.28 -10.78
CA LEU A 95 2.23 -1.01 -11.33
C LEU A 95 2.99 -1.42 -12.59
N LEU A 96 3.42 -0.45 -13.41
CA LEU A 96 4.24 -0.69 -14.60
C LEU A 96 5.65 -1.18 -14.26
N LYS A 97 6.20 -0.78 -13.10
CA LYS A 97 7.51 -1.25 -12.61
C LYS A 97 7.50 -2.73 -12.26
N ASP A 98 6.35 -3.28 -11.90
CA ASP A 98 6.18 -4.71 -11.56
C ASP A 98 5.73 -5.56 -12.77
N ALA A 99 5.43 -4.94 -13.91
CA ALA A 99 4.99 -5.63 -15.12
C ALA A 99 6.16 -6.17 -15.97
N SER A 100 5.90 -7.26 -16.70
CA SER A 100 6.85 -7.85 -17.66
C SER A 100 7.36 -6.80 -18.67
N PRO A 101 8.65 -6.84 -19.07
CA PRO A 101 9.24 -5.86 -19.99
C PRO A 101 8.44 -5.65 -21.28
N VAL A 102 7.87 -6.72 -21.85
CA VAL A 102 7.04 -6.68 -23.05
C VAL A 102 5.76 -5.86 -22.82
N HIS A 103 5.11 -6.06 -21.67
CA HIS A 103 3.88 -5.36 -21.32
C HIS A 103 4.15 -3.88 -21.03
N ARG A 104 5.26 -3.58 -20.37
CA ARG A 104 5.74 -2.22 -20.13
C ARG A 104 5.99 -1.47 -21.45
N ALA A 105 6.66 -2.10 -22.40
CA ALA A 105 6.96 -1.49 -23.70
C ALA A 105 5.69 -1.18 -24.50
N LEU A 106 4.70 -2.08 -24.51
CA LEU A 106 3.41 -1.87 -25.16
C LEU A 106 2.61 -0.71 -24.53
N VAL A 107 2.64 -0.60 -23.20
CA VAL A 107 1.96 0.48 -22.47
C VAL A 107 2.64 1.84 -22.68
N GLN A 108 3.98 1.89 -22.67
CA GLN A 108 4.72 3.13 -22.93
C GLN A 108 4.46 3.66 -24.36
N ARG A 109 4.34 2.77 -25.36
CA ARG A 109 3.93 3.16 -26.72
C ARG A 109 2.52 3.75 -26.78
N ARG A 110 1.61 3.31 -25.93
CA ARG A 110 0.23 3.82 -25.85
C ARG A 110 0.13 5.17 -25.12
N LEU A 111 1.00 5.41 -24.13
CA LEU A 111 1.09 6.68 -23.41
C LEU A 111 1.85 7.76 -24.17
N GLY A 112 2.81 7.37 -25.01
CA GLY A 112 3.68 8.28 -25.76
C GLY A 112 3.10 8.86 -27.05
N HIS A 113 1.78 8.78 -27.30
CA HIS A 113 1.17 9.47 -28.43
C HIS A 113 0.69 10.85 -27.98
N PRO A 114 1.45 11.94 -28.22
CA PRO A 114 0.84 13.26 -28.20
C PRO A 114 -0.15 13.27 -29.36
N SER A 115 -1.39 13.65 -29.08
CA SER A 115 -2.35 14.01 -30.13
C SER A 115 -1.74 15.14 -30.95
N ARG A 116 -1.05 14.81 -32.04
CA ARG A 116 -0.70 15.76 -33.09
C ARG A 116 -1.97 16.06 -33.88
N SER A 117 -2.51 17.23 -33.58
CA SER A 117 -3.21 18.18 -34.45
C SER A 117 -4.12 17.64 -35.56
N LEU A 118 -5.42 17.91 -35.41
CA LEU A 118 -6.32 18.19 -36.53
C LEU A 118 -6.95 19.56 -36.24
N HIS A 119 -6.28 20.61 -36.69
CA HIS A 119 -6.92 21.88 -37.04
C HIS A 119 -6.39 22.26 -38.43
N LEU A 120 -7.29 22.17 -39.41
CA LEU A 120 -7.24 22.95 -40.64
C LEU A 120 -7.39 24.44 -40.31
#